data_AF-A0A0B1TYE1-F1
#
_entry.id   AF-A0A0B1TYE1-F1
#
_cell.length_a   1.000
_cell.length_b   1.000
_cell.length_c   1.000
_cell.angle_alpha   90.00
_cell.angle_beta   90.00
_cell.angle_gamma   90.00
#
_symmetry.space_group_name_H-M   'P 1'
#
loop_
_entity.id
_entity.type
_entity.pdbx_description
1 polymer ?
#
loop_
_entity_poly.entity_id
_entity_poly.type
_entity_poly.pdbx_seq_one_letter_code
_entity_poly.pdbx_strand_id
1 'polypeptide(L)'
;MSESTIDGYILIAPQESTFTYLIDRSGAVVHTWKSDYNAGLTAVLTEDGHLVRAGKVANDYYIHGSGGVIEEYDWDGRLVWQYVYSDTDEFQHHDFMVLPNGDILFIVAEVITAEEALALGRDPTKLRDGYLTADKLVEVRPEGFSGGEIVWQWRAIDHIVQDVAPTASTYGVVADHPELIDFNYEGRPAFPDGWTHINSVDYDEATDRILISARNYNEIWIIDHSATTAEAAGHTGGASGSGGDLLYRWGNPEAYDAGTRADRQLHGQHDAKWIDAGLPGDGDILVFDNGADRLGCDYSRVLEITVPTTANGGYALSTDGSYGPAAPTWTYVSPGLTDFYSARMSGAQRLPNGNTLATLGDSGTLREVTAEGATVWTWDAELSLLEGGAPGTETSVFYATWYPEDYAGFAGKGLVAEDPFLGALARYATVTLGETLGQSRAIMTASPASLAFSPA
;
A
#
# COMPACT_ATOMS: atom_id res chain seq x y z
N MET A 1 -9.63 23.33 -12.65
CA MET A 1 -9.08 22.52 -11.55
C MET A 1 -8.74 23.48 -10.44
N SER A 2 -9.20 23.25 -9.20
CA SER A 2 -8.93 24.15 -8.09
C SER A 2 -7.50 23.97 -7.59
N GLU A 3 -6.73 25.04 -7.44
CA GLU A 3 -5.41 25.02 -6.77
C GLU A 3 -5.52 24.86 -5.23
N SER A 4 -6.71 24.50 -4.73
CA SER A 4 -6.99 24.35 -3.31
C SER A 4 -7.17 22.88 -2.92
N THR A 5 -6.74 22.55 -1.71
CA THR A 5 -7.09 21.31 -1.02
C THR A 5 -8.60 21.25 -0.74
N ILE A 6 -9.11 20.04 -0.53
CA ILE A 6 -10.44 19.80 0.02
C ILE A 6 -10.35 19.42 1.51
N ASP A 7 -11.33 19.86 2.29
CA ASP A 7 -11.46 19.52 3.71
C ASP A 7 -11.72 18.03 3.88
N GLY A 8 -11.40 17.49 5.06
CA GLY A 8 -11.50 16.07 5.39
C GLY A 8 -10.35 15.62 6.27
N TYR A 9 -10.28 14.31 6.50
CA TYR A 9 -9.42 13.71 7.50
C TYR A 9 -8.56 12.62 6.89
N ILE A 10 -7.37 12.40 7.43
CA ILE A 10 -6.41 11.43 6.91
C ILE A 10 -6.06 10.44 8.02
N LEU A 11 -6.26 9.16 7.74
CA LEU A 11 -5.88 8.06 8.63
C LEU A 11 -4.42 7.68 8.38
N ILE A 12 -3.65 7.58 9.46
CA ILE A 12 -2.24 7.19 9.41
C ILE A 12 -1.91 6.16 10.51
N ALA A 13 -1.13 5.14 10.14
CA ALA A 13 -0.62 4.12 11.05
C ALA A 13 0.91 4.02 10.91
N PRO A 14 1.70 4.75 11.74
CA PRO A 14 3.15 4.66 11.70
C PRO A 14 3.64 3.26 12.09
N GLN A 15 4.58 2.69 11.33
CA GLN A 15 4.96 1.28 11.44
C GLN A 15 5.52 0.83 12.80
N GLU A 16 6.27 1.70 13.46
CA GLU A 16 6.90 1.44 14.77
C GLU A 16 6.11 2.10 15.90
N SER A 17 4.79 2.20 15.72
CA SER A 17 3.85 2.71 16.69
C SER A 17 2.77 1.70 17.01
N THR A 18 2.31 1.71 18.26
CA THR A 18 1.09 1.02 18.69
C THR A 18 -0.18 1.85 18.45
N PHE A 19 -0.03 3.09 18.01
CA PHE A 19 -1.13 4.01 17.77
C PHE A 19 -1.49 4.15 16.29
N THR A 20 -2.75 4.47 16.06
CA THR A 20 -3.30 4.91 14.78
C THR A 20 -3.95 6.26 14.99
N TYR A 21 -3.72 7.19 14.06
CA TYR A 21 -4.17 8.57 14.19
C TYR A 21 -5.08 8.97 13.04
N LEU A 22 -6.09 9.77 13.36
CA LEU A 22 -6.83 10.55 12.39
C LEU A 22 -6.39 12.01 12.50
N ILE A 23 -5.90 12.58 11.40
CA ILE A 23 -5.44 13.98 11.35
C ILE A 23 -6.33 14.83 10.44
N ASP A 24 -6.41 16.13 10.73
CA ASP A 24 -6.99 17.11 9.81
C ASP A 24 -5.96 17.68 8.82
N ARG A 25 -6.41 18.53 7.90
CA ARG A 25 -5.54 19.22 6.92
C ARG A 25 -4.53 20.19 7.52
N SER A 26 -4.70 20.59 8.79
CA SER A 26 -3.71 21.40 9.51
C SER A 26 -2.58 20.54 10.11
N GLY A 27 -2.75 19.22 10.13
CA GLY A 27 -1.85 18.26 10.76
C GLY A 27 -2.18 17.99 12.23
N ALA A 28 -3.30 18.48 12.74
CA ALA A 28 -3.71 18.23 14.11
C ALA A 28 -4.33 16.84 14.25
N VAL A 29 -3.96 16.11 15.31
CA VAL A 29 -4.61 14.84 15.66
C VAL A 29 -6.01 15.13 16.21
N VAL A 30 -7.02 14.60 15.54
CA VAL A 30 -8.44 14.75 15.93
C VAL A 30 -9.01 13.49 16.54
N HIS A 31 -8.35 12.35 16.37
CA HIS A 31 -8.70 11.10 17.04
C HIS A 31 -7.51 10.15 17.12
N THR A 32 -7.43 9.38 18.20
CA THR A 32 -6.37 8.38 18.44
C THR A 32 -6.94 7.03 18.86
N TRP A 33 -6.46 5.95 18.24
CA TRP A 33 -6.65 4.58 18.70
C TRP A 33 -5.33 3.98 19.18
N LYS A 34 -5.39 3.08 20.16
CA LYS A 34 -4.23 2.37 20.71
C LYS A 34 -4.45 0.86 20.67
N SER A 35 -3.47 0.14 20.12
CA SER A 35 -3.35 -1.31 20.16
C SER A 35 -2.25 -1.75 21.11
N ASP A 36 -2.23 -3.04 21.44
CA ASP A 36 -1.09 -3.70 22.08
C ASP A 36 0.02 -4.10 21.08
N TYR A 37 -0.25 -4.00 19.78
CA TYR A 37 0.66 -4.38 18.69
C TYR A 37 1.19 -3.16 17.93
N ASN A 38 2.45 -3.22 17.48
CA ASN A 38 2.95 -2.29 16.47
C ASN A 38 2.15 -2.44 15.17
N ALA A 39 1.99 -1.36 14.40
CA ALA A 39 1.24 -1.39 13.15
C ALA A 39 1.77 -2.45 12.17
N GLY A 40 0.89 -3.35 11.74
CA GLY A 40 1.12 -4.37 10.71
C GLY A 40 0.88 -3.83 9.30
N LEU A 41 1.22 -2.55 9.07
CA LEU A 41 1.02 -1.79 7.84
C LEU A 41 -0.40 -1.19 7.68
N THR A 42 -1.37 -1.94 7.14
CA THR A 42 -2.67 -1.36 6.75
C THR A 42 -3.58 -1.02 7.93
N ALA A 43 -4.31 0.08 7.78
CA ALA A 43 -5.42 0.48 8.64
C ALA A 43 -6.51 1.16 7.80
N VAL A 44 -7.78 0.92 8.13
CA VAL A 44 -8.95 1.49 7.45
C VAL A 44 -10.04 1.86 8.46
N LEU A 45 -10.79 2.92 8.18
CA LEU A 45 -12.05 3.20 8.86
C LEU A 45 -13.22 2.60 8.09
N THR A 46 -14.18 2.08 8.84
CA THR A 46 -15.46 1.57 8.34
C THR A 46 -16.56 2.62 8.47
N GLU A 47 -17.65 2.46 7.73
CA GLU A 47 -18.75 3.43 7.69
C GLU A 47 -19.56 3.52 9.00
N ASP A 48 -19.43 2.55 9.90
CA ASP A 48 -19.97 2.61 11.26
C ASP A 48 -19.02 3.27 12.27
N GLY A 49 -17.85 3.71 11.80
CA GLY A 49 -16.88 4.48 12.58
C GLY A 49 -15.95 3.60 13.42
N HIS A 50 -15.77 2.34 13.05
CA HIS A 50 -14.74 1.49 13.64
C HIS A 50 -13.43 1.66 12.88
N LEU A 51 -12.33 1.38 13.57
CA LEU A 51 -11.01 1.22 13.00
C LEU A 51 -10.73 -0.27 12.85
N VAL A 52 -10.45 -0.72 11.63
CA VAL A 52 -9.84 -2.03 11.38
C VAL A 52 -8.36 -1.81 11.05
N ARG A 53 -7.46 -2.53 11.70
CA ARG A 53 -6.01 -2.38 11.48
C ARG A 53 -5.26 -3.69 11.62
N ALA A 54 -4.16 -3.80 10.89
CA ALA A 54 -3.21 -4.89 11.07
C ALA A 54 -2.22 -4.59 12.21
N GLY A 55 -1.70 -5.65 12.82
CA GLY A 55 -0.71 -5.63 13.90
C GLY A 55 0.40 -6.64 13.64
N LYS A 56 1.62 -6.32 14.10
CA LYS A 56 2.80 -7.20 14.00
C LYS A 56 2.78 -8.24 15.10
N VAL A 57 2.77 -9.51 14.72
CA VAL A 57 2.99 -10.65 15.62
C VAL A 57 4.35 -11.26 15.31
N ALA A 58 5.08 -11.69 16.34
CA ALA A 58 6.35 -12.38 16.13
C ALA A 58 6.14 -13.70 15.38
N ASN A 59 6.92 -13.93 14.32
CA ASN A 59 6.93 -15.16 13.54
C ASN A 59 8.40 -15.60 13.32
N ASP A 60 8.63 -16.90 13.17
CA ASP A 60 9.94 -17.50 12.87
C ASP A 60 10.40 -17.19 11.43
N TYR A 61 9.46 -16.94 10.53
CA TYR A 61 9.68 -16.48 9.17
C TYR A 61 9.68 -14.95 9.14
N TYR A 62 10.65 -14.39 8.43
CA TYR A 62 10.75 -12.94 8.25
C TYR A 62 10.56 -12.59 6.79
N ILE A 63 9.52 -11.80 6.51
CA ILE A 63 9.42 -10.98 5.32
C ILE A 63 9.26 -9.52 5.75
N HIS A 64 9.82 -8.58 4.98
CA HIS A 64 9.46 -7.18 5.15
C HIS A 64 7.95 -7.02 4.96
N GLY A 65 7.32 -6.18 5.81
CA GLY A 65 5.86 -6.00 5.83
C GLY A 65 5.07 -7.08 6.55
N SER A 66 5.73 -7.90 7.40
CA SER A 66 5.05 -8.89 8.26
C SER A 66 3.95 -8.25 9.12
N GLY A 67 2.82 -8.94 9.24
CA GLY A 67 1.71 -8.60 10.12
C GLY A 67 1.44 -9.75 11.09
N GLY A 68 0.24 -10.32 11.04
CA GLY A 68 -0.11 -11.55 11.77
C GLY A 68 -1.30 -11.41 12.70
N VAL A 69 -1.82 -10.21 12.93
CA VAL A 69 -3.14 -9.99 13.55
C VAL A 69 -3.88 -8.89 12.82
N ILE A 70 -5.19 -9.04 12.65
CA ILE A 70 -6.10 -7.97 12.24
C ILE A 70 -7.03 -7.69 13.42
N GLU A 71 -7.19 -6.42 13.78
CA GLU A 71 -7.96 -5.97 14.94
C GLU A 71 -9.02 -4.95 14.52
N GLU A 72 -10.16 -4.97 15.18
CA GLU A 72 -11.22 -3.98 15.04
C GLU A 72 -11.46 -3.29 16.38
N TYR A 73 -11.40 -1.97 16.36
CA TYR A 73 -11.66 -1.09 17.50
C TYR A 73 -12.87 -0.22 17.21
N ASP A 74 -13.76 -0.09 18.20
CA ASP A 74 -14.80 0.93 18.12
C ASP A 74 -14.20 2.34 18.22
N TRP A 75 -15.02 3.36 17.98
CA TRP A 75 -14.59 4.76 18.05
C TRP A 75 -14.00 5.14 19.42
N ASP A 76 -14.48 4.54 20.51
CA ASP A 76 -14.02 4.85 21.86
C ASP A 76 -12.71 4.12 22.22
N GLY A 77 -12.11 3.41 21.25
CA GLY A 77 -10.84 2.70 21.41
C GLY A 77 -10.97 1.36 22.11
N ARG A 78 -12.18 0.79 22.19
CA ARG A 78 -12.38 -0.55 22.71
C ARG A 78 -12.18 -1.57 21.60
N LEU A 79 -11.31 -2.55 21.82
CA LEU A 79 -11.20 -3.72 20.96
C LEU A 79 -12.54 -4.47 20.93
N VAL A 80 -13.12 -4.66 19.75
CA VAL A 80 -14.41 -5.36 19.55
C VAL A 80 -14.25 -6.67 18.80
N TRP A 81 -13.21 -6.82 17.98
CA TRP A 81 -12.87 -8.07 17.31
C TRP A 81 -11.37 -8.17 17.03
N GLN A 82 -10.83 -9.39 16.99
CA GLN A 82 -9.45 -9.64 16.55
C GLN A 82 -9.28 -11.02 15.86
N TYR A 83 -8.37 -11.11 14.91
CA TYR A 83 -7.99 -12.38 14.30
C TYR A 83 -6.49 -12.50 14.15
N VAL A 84 -5.90 -13.38 14.95
CA VAL A 84 -4.48 -13.75 14.84
C VAL A 84 -4.37 -14.82 13.77
N TYR A 85 -3.64 -14.51 12.70
CA TYR A 85 -3.35 -15.40 11.57
C TYR A 85 -1.84 -15.46 11.38
N SER A 86 -1.19 -16.28 12.20
CA SER A 86 0.27 -16.44 12.20
C SER A 86 0.64 -17.74 12.89
N ASP A 87 1.25 -18.66 12.15
CA ASP A 87 1.84 -19.89 12.65
C ASP A 87 3.12 -20.24 11.86
N THR A 88 3.56 -21.50 11.93
CA THR A 88 4.79 -21.98 11.27
C THR A 88 4.64 -22.22 9.77
N ASP A 89 3.41 -22.29 9.28
CA ASP A 89 3.14 -22.62 7.89
C ASP A 89 2.70 -21.36 7.14
N GLU A 90 2.08 -20.40 7.83
CA GLU A 90 1.54 -19.20 7.20
C GLU A 90 1.32 -18.02 8.15
N PHE A 91 1.30 -16.80 7.59
CA PHE A 91 1.00 -15.58 8.35
C PHE A 91 0.51 -14.43 7.48
N GLN A 92 -0.37 -13.59 8.04
CA GLN A 92 -0.84 -12.38 7.38
C GLN A 92 0.30 -11.35 7.23
N HIS A 93 0.34 -10.65 6.10
CA HIS A 93 1.26 -9.53 5.89
C HIS A 93 0.67 -8.44 5.01
N HIS A 94 1.29 -7.26 5.06
CA HIS A 94 0.95 -6.09 4.25
C HIS A 94 -0.50 -5.62 4.39
N ASP A 95 -1.38 -6.11 3.52
CA ASP A 95 -2.63 -5.43 3.21
C ASP A 95 -3.85 -6.31 3.46
N PHE A 96 -4.97 -5.65 3.69
CA PHE A 96 -6.28 -6.25 3.79
C PHE A 96 -7.37 -5.25 3.39
N MET A 97 -8.54 -5.79 3.09
CA MET A 97 -9.73 -5.03 2.77
C MET A 97 -10.90 -5.53 3.60
N VAL A 98 -11.76 -4.62 4.03
CA VAL A 98 -13.09 -4.94 4.55
C VAL A 98 -14.05 -4.90 3.36
N LEU A 99 -14.63 -6.04 3.02
CA LEU A 99 -15.53 -6.18 1.88
C LEU A 99 -16.93 -5.64 2.22
N PRO A 100 -17.77 -5.29 1.21
CA PRO A 100 -19.12 -4.75 1.44
C PRO A 100 -20.06 -5.64 2.27
N ASN A 101 -19.80 -6.96 2.30
CA ASN A 101 -20.54 -7.94 3.10
C ASN A 101 -20.07 -7.99 4.58
N GLY A 102 -18.99 -7.29 4.93
CA GLY A 102 -18.34 -7.30 6.25
C GLY A 102 -17.27 -8.39 6.43
N ASP A 103 -17.05 -9.23 5.42
CA ASP A 103 -15.94 -10.19 5.42
C ASP A 103 -14.61 -9.44 5.18
N ILE A 104 -13.48 -10.02 5.58
CA ILE A 104 -12.14 -9.41 5.47
C ILE A 104 -11.29 -10.25 4.53
N LEU A 105 -10.84 -9.65 3.42
CA LEU A 105 -9.91 -10.23 2.47
C LEU A 105 -8.49 -9.75 2.79
N PHE A 106 -7.54 -10.66 2.97
CA PHE A 106 -6.18 -10.29 3.36
C PHE A 106 -5.11 -11.16 2.69
N ILE A 107 -3.91 -10.58 2.58
CA ILE A 107 -2.74 -11.24 2.00
C ILE A 107 -2.07 -12.11 3.07
N VAL A 108 -1.68 -13.32 2.67
CA VAL A 108 -1.02 -14.30 3.51
C VAL A 108 0.22 -14.84 2.82
N ALA A 109 1.31 -14.90 3.58
CA ALA A 109 2.51 -15.61 3.21
C ALA A 109 2.34 -17.08 3.60
N GLU A 110 2.57 -17.99 2.66
CA GLU A 110 2.53 -19.43 2.85
C GLU A 110 3.92 -20.04 2.61
N VAL A 111 4.35 -20.90 3.52
CA VAL A 111 5.64 -21.57 3.46
C VAL A 111 5.52 -22.88 2.67
N ILE A 112 6.02 -22.87 1.44
CA ILE A 112 6.12 -24.05 0.59
C ILE A 112 7.46 -24.73 0.84
N THR A 113 7.43 -26.02 1.19
CA THR A 113 8.64 -26.79 1.48
C THR A 113 9.55 -26.87 0.24
N ALA A 114 10.87 -27.03 0.43
CA ALA A 114 11.76 -27.26 -0.71
C ALA A 114 11.38 -28.51 -1.52
N GLU A 115 10.93 -29.60 -0.87
CA GLU A 115 10.51 -30.81 -1.57
C GLU A 115 9.33 -30.53 -2.52
N GLU A 116 8.32 -29.82 -2.01
CA GLU A 116 7.15 -29.43 -2.80
C GLU A 116 7.52 -28.46 -3.92
N ALA A 117 8.27 -27.39 -3.62
CA ALA A 117 8.70 -26.43 -4.62
C ALA A 117 9.52 -27.10 -5.74
N LEU A 118 10.42 -28.03 -5.41
CA LEU A 118 11.19 -28.80 -6.40
C LEU A 118 10.30 -29.73 -7.22
N ALA A 119 9.29 -30.37 -6.60
CA ALA A 119 8.33 -31.21 -7.32
C ALA A 119 7.48 -30.41 -8.31
N LEU A 120 7.18 -29.14 -7.97
CA LEU A 120 6.51 -28.16 -8.83
C LEU A 120 7.44 -27.51 -9.87
N GLY A 121 8.70 -27.91 -9.93
CA GLY A 121 9.64 -27.47 -10.97
C GLY A 121 10.39 -26.17 -10.66
N ARG A 122 10.49 -25.78 -9.38
CA ARG A 122 11.37 -24.68 -8.97
C ARG A 122 12.82 -25.02 -9.29
N ASP A 123 13.55 -24.07 -9.86
CA ASP A 123 15.00 -24.18 -10.03
C ASP A 123 15.66 -24.28 -8.64
N PRO A 124 16.42 -25.36 -8.35
CA PRO A 124 17.09 -25.54 -7.06
C PRO A 124 18.03 -24.39 -6.69
N THR A 125 18.57 -23.66 -7.67
CA THR A 125 19.45 -22.50 -7.42
C THR A 125 18.69 -21.27 -6.93
N LYS A 126 17.36 -21.25 -7.08
CA LYS A 126 16.46 -20.16 -6.69
C LYS A 126 15.73 -20.42 -5.36
N LEU A 127 16.02 -21.53 -4.67
CA LEU A 127 15.57 -21.84 -3.31
C LEU A 127 16.62 -21.44 -2.29
N ARG A 128 16.73 -20.13 -2.04
CA ARG A 128 17.83 -19.56 -1.23
C ARG A 128 17.74 -19.98 0.24
N ASP A 129 16.54 -20.03 0.78
CA ASP A 129 16.30 -20.26 2.22
C ASP A 129 15.96 -21.72 2.55
N GLY A 130 16.04 -22.62 1.55
CA GLY A 130 15.65 -24.03 1.72
C GLY A 130 14.14 -24.26 1.81
N TYR A 131 13.35 -23.23 1.52
CA TYR A 131 11.90 -23.23 1.32
C TYR A 131 11.54 -22.05 0.40
N LEU A 132 10.28 -21.95 0.01
CA LEU A 132 9.73 -20.85 -0.76
C LEU A 132 8.62 -20.19 0.05
N THR A 133 8.71 -18.88 0.30
CA THR A 133 7.56 -18.10 0.76
C THR A 133 6.76 -17.66 -0.46
N ALA A 134 5.58 -18.26 -0.65
CA ALA A 134 4.61 -17.87 -1.67
C ALA A 134 3.51 -17.00 -1.05
N ASP A 135 2.71 -16.34 -1.89
CA ASP A 135 1.56 -15.57 -1.43
C ASP A 135 0.24 -16.28 -1.75
N LYS A 136 -0.74 -16.09 -0.87
CA LYS A 136 -2.13 -16.46 -1.05
C LYS A 136 -3.04 -15.35 -0.53
N LEU A 137 -4.30 -15.39 -0.92
CA LEU A 137 -5.36 -14.53 -0.40
C LEU A 137 -6.34 -15.37 0.41
N VAL A 138 -6.83 -14.80 1.51
CA VAL A 138 -7.82 -15.44 2.39
C VAL A 138 -8.93 -14.43 2.66
N GLU A 139 -10.18 -14.85 2.47
CA GLU A 139 -11.36 -14.14 2.93
C GLU A 139 -11.88 -14.82 4.19
N VAL A 140 -12.05 -14.03 5.26
CA VAL A 140 -12.61 -14.49 6.53
C VAL A 140 -13.89 -13.74 6.85
N ARG A 141 -14.92 -14.47 7.27
CA ARG A 141 -16.09 -13.91 7.92
C ARG A 141 -15.82 -13.75 9.41
N PRO A 142 -15.77 -12.52 9.97
CA PRO A 142 -15.57 -12.31 11.40
C PRO A 142 -16.63 -13.02 12.26
N GLU A 143 -16.20 -13.69 13.33
CA GLU A 143 -17.11 -14.32 14.30
C GLU A 143 -16.78 -13.96 15.75
N GLY A 144 -17.81 -13.61 16.52
CA GLY A 144 -17.69 -13.35 17.94
C GLY A 144 -16.70 -12.22 18.24
N PHE A 145 -15.89 -12.39 19.28
CA PHE A 145 -14.85 -11.43 19.67
C PHE A 145 -13.48 -11.75 19.03
N SER A 146 -13.26 -13.00 18.61
CA SER A 146 -12.00 -13.38 18.01
C SER A 146 -12.14 -14.56 17.07
N GLY A 147 -11.51 -14.43 15.91
CA GLY A 147 -11.53 -15.44 14.86
C GLY A 147 -12.63 -15.21 13.81
N GLY A 148 -12.81 -16.22 12.97
CA GLY A 148 -13.81 -16.19 11.92
C GLY A 148 -13.79 -17.47 11.10
N GLU A 149 -14.76 -17.61 10.22
CA GLU A 149 -14.82 -18.69 9.24
C GLU A 149 -14.07 -18.25 7.99
N ILE A 150 -13.08 -19.03 7.52
CA ILE A 150 -12.48 -18.80 6.20
C ILE A 150 -13.50 -19.24 5.16
N VAL A 151 -13.99 -18.29 4.35
CA VAL A 151 -15.06 -18.50 3.38
C VAL A 151 -14.57 -18.59 1.94
N TRP A 152 -13.37 -18.04 1.67
CA TRP A 152 -12.74 -18.10 0.36
C TRP A 152 -11.21 -18.07 0.47
N GLN A 153 -10.51 -18.68 -0.49
CA GLN A 153 -9.05 -18.63 -0.61
C GLN A 153 -8.62 -18.76 -2.07
N TRP A 154 -7.47 -18.16 -2.40
CA TRP A 154 -6.75 -18.30 -3.66
C TRP A 154 -5.25 -18.38 -3.38
N ARG A 155 -4.51 -19.27 -4.06
CA ARG A 155 -3.07 -19.46 -3.81
C ARG A 155 -2.29 -19.27 -5.11
N ALA A 156 -1.26 -18.42 -5.10
CA ALA A 156 -0.46 -18.18 -6.30
C ALA A 156 0.22 -19.45 -6.83
N ILE A 157 0.53 -20.41 -5.94
CA ILE A 157 1.19 -21.67 -6.30
C ILE A 157 0.31 -22.61 -7.15
N ASP A 158 -1.02 -22.43 -7.13
CA ASP A 158 -1.95 -23.23 -7.92
C ASP A 158 -2.02 -22.75 -9.39
N HIS A 159 -1.47 -21.57 -9.71
CA HIS A 159 -1.55 -20.91 -11.02
C HIS A 159 -0.18 -20.71 -11.68
N ILE A 160 0.67 -21.73 -11.60
CA ILE A 160 2.07 -21.63 -12.06
C ILE A 160 2.34 -22.36 -13.38
N VAL A 161 3.29 -21.82 -14.13
CA VAL A 161 3.91 -22.46 -15.30
C VAL A 161 5.44 -22.36 -15.18
N GLN A 162 6.18 -23.33 -15.71
CA GLN A 162 7.63 -23.24 -15.80
C GLN A 162 8.20 -24.08 -16.94
N ASP A 163 9.36 -23.68 -17.48
CA ASP A 163 10.01 -24.35 -18.61
C ASP A 163 11.41 -24.93 -18.27
N VAL A 164 11.71 -25.08 -16.98
CA VAL A 164 13.01 -25.52 -16.45
C VAL A 164 13.07 -27.03 -16.18
N ALA A 165 11.97 -27.62 -15.68
CA ALA A 165 11.87 -29.01 -15.25
C ALA A 165 10.82 -29.77 -16.09
N PRO A 166 11.23 -30.41 -17.23
CA PRO A 166 10.32 -31.08 -18.17
C PRO A 166 9.50 -32.24 -17.61
N THR A 167 9.82 -32.76 -16.43
CA THR A 167 9.10 -33.88 -15.82
C THR A 167 8.06 -33.45 -14.79
N ALA A 168 8.04 -32.17 -14.39
CA ALA A 168 7.06 -31.66 -13.45
C ALA A 168 5.69 -31.47 -14.15
N SER A 169 4.60 -31.61 -13.38
CA SER A 169 3.24 -31.43 -13.90
C SER A 169 2.93 -30.00 -14.37
N THR A 170 3.72 -29.04 -13.90
CA THR A 170 3.64 -27.60 -14.18
C THR A 170 4.47 -27.18 -15.39
N TYR A 171 5.07 -28.14 -16.12
CA TYR A 171 5.91 -27.81 -17.26
C TYR A 171 5.10 -27.29 -18.45
N GLY A 172 5.47 -26.12 -18.96
CA GLY A 172 4.86 -25.48 -20.12
C GLY A 172 5.77 -24.39 -20.69
N VAL A 173 5.47 -23.91 -21.89
CA VAL A 173 6.16 -22.75 -22.47
C VAL A 173 5.55 -21.49 -21.84
N VAL A 174 6.34 -20.72 -21.11
CA VAL A 174 5.86 -19.54 -20.36
C VAL A 174 5.10 -18.56 -21.27
N ALA A 175 5.64 -18.24 -22.45
CA ALA A 175 5.01 -17.34 -23.42
C ALA A 175 3.63 -17.79 -23.92
N ASP A 176 3.32 -19.10 -23.85
CA ASP A 176 2.04 -19.65 -24.30
C ASP A 176 0.95 -19.55 -23.22
N HIS A 177 1.31 -19.16 -22.00
CA HIS A 177 0.44 -19.14 -20.81
C HIS A 177 0.50 -17.78 -20.06
N PRO A 178 0.12 -16.65 -20.68
CA PRO A 178 0.11 -15.34 -20.02
C PRO A 178 -0.85 -15.26 -18.82
N GLU A 179 -1.82 -16.17 -18.73
CA GLU A 179 -2.74 -16.36 -17.62
C GLU A 179 -2.12 -17.05 -16.38
N LEU A 180 -0.91 -17.62 -16.52
CA LEU A 180 -0.18 -18.29 -15.45
C LEU A 180 1.08 -17.52 -15.02
N ILE A 181 1.55 -17.83 -13.82
CA ILE A 181 2.71 -17.17 -13.21
C ILE A 181 3.96 -18.00 -13.52
N ASP A 182 4.97 -17.40 -14.16
CA ASP A 182 6.26 -18.07 -14.36
C ASP A 182 6.91 -18.36 -13.01
N PHE A 183 6.94 -19.65 -12.62
CA PHE A 183 7.42 -20.10 -11.33
C PHE A 183 8.89 -19.80 -11.07
N ASN A 184 9.65 -19.57 -12.13
CA ASN A 184 11.09 -19.36 -12.07
C ASN A 184 11.50 -17.94 -12.41
N TYR A 185 10.57 -17.01 -12.61
CA TYR A 185 10.90 -15.61 -12.81
C TYR A 185 11.59 -15.01 -11.56
N GLU A 186 12.70 -14.29 -11.75
CA GLU A 186 13.41 -13.53 -10.70
C GLU A 186 13.47 -12.04 -11.08
N GLY A 187 12.36 -11.32 -10.86
CA GLY A 187 12.28 -9.90 -11.23
C GLY A 187 13.13 -8.97 -10.36
N ARG A 188 13.26 -9.29 -9.06
CA ARG A 188 14.02 -8.48 -8.07
C ARG A 188 14.94 -9.35 -7.18
N PRO A 189 16.18 -9.66 -7.63
CA PRO A 189 17.09 -10.51 -6.87
C PRO A 189 17.67 -9.86 -5.59
N ALA A 190 17.53 -8.54 -5.42
CA ALA A 190 18.10 -7.76 -4.31
C ALA A 190 17.23 -7.69 -3.04
N PHE A 191 15.98 -8.13 -3.10
CA PHE A 191 15.06 -8.18 -1.96
C PHE A 191 14.56 -9.63 -1.82
N PRO A 192 15.19 -10.45 -0.96
CA PRO A 192 14.90 -11.89 -0.86
C PRO A 192 13.55 -12.20 -0.19
N ASP A 193 12.69 -11.20 0.02
CA ASP A 193 11.44 -11.33 0.75
C ASP A 193 10.38 -12.04 -0.10
N GLY A 194 10.39 -13.37 -0.10
CA GLY A 194 9.39 -14.18 -0.78
C GLY A 194 9.44 -14.13 -2.31
N TRP A 195 8.57 -14.93 -2.91
CA TRP A 195 8.56 -15.17 -4.35
C TRP A 195 7.87 -14.04 -5.12
N THR A 196 6.58 -13.85 -4.87
CA THR A 196 5.74 -12.84 -5.54
C THR A 196 5.75 -11.51 -4.79
N HIS A 197 5.80 -11.56 -3.45
CA HIS A 197 5.76 -10.40 -2.55
C HIS A 197 4.56 -9.51 -2.85
N ILE A 198 3.37 -10.11 -2.77
CA ILE A 198 2.11 -9.39 -2.90
C ILE A 198 2.03 -8.37 -1.76
N ASN A 199 1.79 -7.10 -2.11
CA ASN A 199 1.85 -6.00 -1.15
C ASN A 199 0.60 -5.11 -1.14
N SER A 200 -0.34 -5.30 -2.06
CA SER A 200 -1.66 -4.68 -1.95
C SER A 200 -2.72 -5.57 -2.58
N VAL A 201 -3.93 -5.43 -2.05
CA VAL A 201 -5.13 -6.09 -2.55
C VAL A 201 -6.26 -5.07 -2.60
N ASP A 202 -7.03 -5.07 -3.68
CA ASP A 202 -8.22 -4.24 -3.84
C ASP A 202 -9.34 -5.05 -4.51
N TYR A 203 -10.60 -4.63 -4.36
CA TYR A 203 -11.78 -5.39 -4.74
C TYR A 203 -12.82 -4.49 -5.39
N ASP A 204 -13.25 -4.88 -6.58
CA ASP A 204 -14.33 -4.22 -7.30
C ASP A 204 -15.63 -5.02 -7.13
N GLU A 205 -16.55 -4.49 -6.31
CA GLU A 205 -17.87 -5.09 -6.08
C GLU A 205 -18.70 -5.21 -7.37
N ALA A 206 -18.51 -4.30 -8.33
CA ALA A 206 -19.31 -4.29 -9.55
C ALA A 206 -18.99 -5.47 -10.47
N THR A 207 -17.75 -5.96 -10.44
CA THR A 207 -17.29 -7.07 -11.28
C THR A 207 -16.92 -8.34 -10.52
N ASP A 208 -16.90 -8.30 -9.18
CA ASP A 208 -16.48 -9.39 -8.30
C ASP A 208 -15.05 -9.86 -8.64
N ARG A 209 -14.14 -8.88 -8.68
CA ARG A 209 -12.73 -9.07 -9.07
C ARG A 209 -11.81 -8.50 -8.02
N ILE A 210 -10.64 -9.13 -7.92
CA ILE A 210 -9.56 -8.67 -7.04
C ILE A 210 -8.39 -8.16 -7.88
N LEU A 211 -7.89 -6.98 -7.52
CA LEU A 211 -6.65 -6.40 -8.01
C LEU A 211 -5.54 -6.69 -7.01
N ILE A 212 -4.39 -7.12 -7.51
CA ILE A 212 -3.23 -7.55 -6.74
C ILE A 212 -2.02 -6.76 -7.22
N SER A 213 -1.18 -6.27 -6.31
CA SER A 213 0.16 -5.78 -6.64
C SER A 213 1.22 -6.81 -6.26
N ALA A 214 1.87 -7.41 -7.27
CA ALA A 214 2.96 -8.38 -7.11
C ALA A 214 4.32 -7.70 -7.29
N ARG A 215 4.91 -7.24 -6.18
CA ARG A 215 6.09 -6.37 -6.18
C ARG A 215 7.30 -7.00 -6.87
N ASN A 216 7.57 -8.28 -6.61
CA ASN A 216 8.78 -8.93 -7.13
C ASN A 216 8.65 -9.31 -8.61
N TYR A 217 7.43 -9.29 -9.14
CA TYR A 217 7.13 -9.44 -10.56
C TYR A 217 7.14 -8.11 -11.30
N ASN A 218 7.10 -6.97 -10.58
CA ASN A 218 6.86 -5.66 -11.15
C ASN A 218 5.55 -5.62 -11.95
N GLU A 219 4.52 -6.26 -11.43
CA GLU A 219 3.22 -6.36 -12.09
C GLU A 219 2.08 -6.12 -11.11
N ILE A 220 0.99 -5.63 -11.66
CA ILE A 220 -0.33 -5.77 -11.06
C ILE A 220 -1.08 -6.89 -11.77
N TRP A 221 -1.95 -7.60 -11.06
CA TRP A 221 -2.76 -8.71 -11.59
C TRP A 221 -4.23 -8.51 -11.24
N ILE A 222 -5.13 -9.05 -12.06
CA ILE A 222 -6.56 -9.14 -11.75
C ILE A 222 -6.98 -10.60 -11.80
N ILE A 223 -7.70 -11.07 -10.77
CA ILE A 223 -8.26 -12.41 -10.67
C ILE A 223 -9.78 -12.39 -10.46
N ASP A 224 -10.44 -13.51 -10.71
CA ASP A 224 -11.87 -13.70 -10.50
C ASP A 224 -12.15 -14.12 -9.05
N HIS A 225 -12.90 -13.32 -8.30
CA HIS A 225 -13.31 -13.65 -6.94
C HIS A 225 -14.59 -14.48 -6.88
N SER A 226 -15.42 -14.41 -7.92
CA SER A 226 -16.70 -15.15 -7.99
C SER A 226 -16.54 -16.68 -8.06
N ALA A 227 -15.32 -17.16 -8.33
CA ALA A 227 -14.98 -18.58 -8.25
C ALA A 227 -15.04 -19.06 -6.79
N THR A 228 -15.62 -20.22 -6.52
CA THR A 228 -15.51 -20.85 -5.19
C THR A 228 -14.06 -21.22 -4.87
N THR A 229 -13.67 -21.42 -3.60
CA THR A 229 -12.30 -21.87 -3.24
C THR A 229 -11.82 -23.08 -4.06
N ALA A 230 -12.71 -24.02 -4.36
CA ALA A 230 -12.36 -25.20 -5.15
C ALA A 230 -12.12 -24.88 -6.63
N GLU A 231 -12.85 -23.91 -7.20
CA GLU A 231 -12.66 -23.42 -8.57
C GLU A 231 -11.46 -22.49 -8.66
N ALA A 232 -11.26 -21.64 -7.65
CA ALA A 232 -10.13 -20.73 -7.52
C ALA A 232 -8.79 -21.49 -7.40
N ALA A 233 -8.77 -22.73 -6.91
CA ALA A 233 -7.58 -23.59 -6.93
C ALA A 233 -7.30 -24.25 -8.30
N GLY A 234 -8.08 -23.94 -9.34
CA GLY A 234 -7.94 -24.52 -10.68
C GLY A 234 -8.10 -23.49 -11.79
N HIS A 235 -8.16 -24.00 -13.02
CA HIS A 235 -8.14 -23.20 -14.26
C HIS A 235 -9.52 -22.99 -14.90
N THR A 236 -10.59 -23.37 -14.19
CA THR A 236 -11.98 -23.28 -14.69
C THR A 236 -12.95 -23.01 -13.56
N GLY A 237 -13.99 -22.21 -13.84
CA GLY A 237 -15.01 -21.82 -12.86
C GLY A 237 -15.08 -20.31 -12.69
N GLY A 238 -15.94 -19.85 -11.78
CA GLY A 238 -16.24 -18.42 -11.64
C GLY A 238 -16.99 -17.83 -12.85
N ALA A 239 -17.36 -16.56 -12.76
CA ALA A 239 -18.08 -15.82 -13.78
C ALA A 239 -17.26 -15.63 -15.06
N SER A 240 -15.93 -15.58 -14.95
CA SER A 240 -15.00 -15.45 -16.07
C SER A 240 -14.67 -16.80 -16.72
N GLY A 241 -14.97 -17.90 -16.02
CA GLY A 241 -14.69 -19.26 -16.50
C GLY A 241 -13.22 -19.69 -16.37
N SER A 242 -12.38 -18.88 -15.72
CA SER A 242 -10.93 -19.06 -15.60
C SER A 242 -10.49 -19.68 -14.26
N GLY A 243 -11.42 -20.00 -13.35
CA GLY A 243 -11.05 -20.41 -11.99
C GLY A 243 -10.25 -19.30 -11.30
N GLY A 244 -9.05 -19.61 -10.81
CA GLY A 244 -8.14 -18.64 -10.20
C GLY A 244 -7.03 -18.12 -11.11
N ASP A 245 -7.02 -18.47 -12.40
CA ASP A 245 -5.99 -17.96 -13.32
C ASP A 245 -6.08 -16.44 -13.50
N LEU A 246 -4.95 -15.82 -13.88
CA LEU A 246 -4.89 -14.37 -14.07
C LEU A 246 -5.79 -13.96 -15.24
N LEU A 247 -6.77 -13.09 -14.96
CA LEU A 247 -7.60 -12.49 -16.00
C LEU A 247 -6.84 -11.39 -16.77
N TYR A 248 -5.92 -10.72 -16.07
CA TYR A 248 -5.13 -9.61 -16.58
C TYR A 248 -3.85 -9.46 -15.76
N ARG A 249 -2.81 -8.93 -16.41
CA ARG A 249 -1.56 -8.51 -15.76
C ARG A 249 -0.98 -7.30 -16.48
N TRP A 250 -0.29 -6.41 -15.77
CA TRP A 250 0.36 -5.26 -16.39
C TRP A 250 1.59 -4.81 -15.63
N GLY A 251 2.60 -4.32 -16.35
CA GLY A 251 3.77 -3.68 -15.77
C GLY A 251 5.10 -4.27 -16.23
N ASN A 252 5.16 -5.57 -16.50
CA ASN A 252 6.41 -6.24 -16.85
C ASN A 252 6.19 -7.45 -17.77
N PRO A 253 6.00 -7.24 -19.09
CA PRO A 253 5.78 -8.32 -20.04
C PRO A 253 6.94 -9.33 -20.16
N GLU A 254 8.14 -8.96 -19.68
CA GLU A 254 9.27 -9.89 -19.53
C GLU A 254 8.97 -11.04 -18.54
N ALA A 255 8.06 -10.84 -17.57
CA ALA A 255 7.73 -11.86 -16.56
C ALA A 255 6.91 -13.04 -17.09
N TYR A 256 6.55 -13.00 -18.37
CA TYR A 256 5.86 -14.08 -19.08
C TYR A 256 6.27 -14.14 -20.56
N ASP A 257 7.52 -13.78 -20.85
CA ASP A 257 8.15 -13.87 -22.18
C ASP A 257 7.44 -13.11 -23.32
N ALA A 258 6.58 -12.14 -23.01
CA ALA A 258 5.86 -11.32 -23.98
C ALA A 258 6.56 -9.97 -24.27
N GLY A 259 7.79 -9.78 -23.79
CA GLY A 259 8.53 -8.53 -23.94
C GLY A 259 9.94 -8.62 -23.38
N THR A 260 10.57 -7.46 -23.24
CA THR A 260 11.94 -7.32 -22.73
C THR A 260 11.98 -6.37 -21.55
N ARG A 261 13.15 -6.25 -20.90
CA ARG A 261 13.37 -5.24 -19.87
C ARG A 261 13.05 -3.80 -20.31
N ALA A 262 13.09 -3.49 -21.61
CA ALA A 262 12.77 -2.17 -22.13
C ALA A 262 11.25 -1.85 -22.11
N ASP A 263 10.42 -2.89 -22.05
CA ASP A 263 8.95 -2.78 -22.07
C ASP A 263 8.37 -2.62 -20.66
N ARG A 264 9.18 -2.87 -19.63
CA ARG A 264 8.82 -2.76 -18.21
C ARG A 264 8.41 -1.34 -17.83
N GLN A 265 7.23 -1.20 -17.27
CA GLN A 265 6.64 0.05 -16.77
C GLN A 265 6.81 0.22 -15.27
N LEU A 266 6.60 -0.85 -14.50
CA LEU A 266 6.60 -0.85 -13.04
C LEU A 266 7.95 -1.32 -12.46
N HIS A 267 8.28 -0.81 -11.28
CA HIS A 267 9.57 -1.03 -10.64
C HIS A 267 9.40 -1.11 -9.12
N GLY A 268 8.90 -2.26 -8.65
CA GLY A 268 8.65 -2.60 -7.25
C GLY A 268 7.54 -1.77 -6.63
N GLN A 269 6.46 -1.61 -7.37
CA GLN A 269 5.29 -0.80 -7.05
C GLN A 269 4.56 -1.26 -5.77
N HIS A 270 3.73 -0.38 -5.23
CA HIS A 270 2.82 -0.63 -4.12
C HIS A 270 1.45 0.00 -4.40
N ASP A 271 0.47 -0.41 -3.61
CA ASP A 271 -0.83 0.25 -3.48
C ASP A 271 -1.55 0.40 -4.82
N ALA A 272 -1.65 -0.71 -5.56
CA ALA A 272 -2.48 -0.76 -6.75
C ALA A 272 -3.95 -0.83 -6.33
N LYS A 273 -4.73 0.19 -6.73
CA LYS A 273 -6.14 0.34 -6.37
C LYS A 273 -6.95 0.85 -7.55
N TRP A 274 -8.20 0.42 -7.67
CA TRP A 274 -9.16 1.10 -8.53
C TRP A 274 -9.47 2.49 -7.96
N ILE A 275 -9.67 3.45 -8.87
CA ILE A 275 -10.19 4.76 -8.51
C ILE A 275 -11.68 4.62 -8.26
N ASP A 276 -12.13 4.97 -7.04
CA ASP A 276 -13.51 4.81 -6.60
C ASP A 276 -14.54 5.49 -7.52
N ALA A 277 -15.75 4.93 -7.49
CA ALA A 277 -16.89 5.41 -8.25
C ALA A 277 -17.16 6.90 -8.01
N GLY A 278 -17.33 7.66 -9.10
CA GLY A 278 -17.61 9.10 -9.05
C GLY A 278 -16.39 10.00 -8.86
N LEU A 279 -15.17 9.46 -8.73
CA LEU A 279 -13.94 10.24 -8.74
C LEU A 279 -13.40 10.45 -10.17
N PRO A 280 -12.57 11.48 -10.42
CA PRO A 280 -11.93 11.66 -11.73
C PRO A 280 -11.00 10.48 -12.06
N GLY A 281 -11.33 9.69 -13.06
CA GLY A 281 -10.63 8.44 -13.39
C GLY A 281 -11.32 7.18 -12.84
N ASP A 282 -12.57 7.28 -12.36
CA ASP A 282 -13.42 6.15 -11.95
C ASP A 282 -13.21 4.88 -12.81
N GLY A 283 -12.82 3.79 -12.15
CA GLY A 283 -12.55 2.49 -12.76
C GLY A 283 -11.16 2.33 -13.39
N ASP A 284 -10.38 3.40 -13.52
CA ASP A 284 -8.95 3.30 -13.81
C ASP A 284 -8.19 2.81 -12.57
N ILE A 285 -6.98 2.29 -12.78
CA ILE A 285 -6.12 1.83 -11.68
C ILE A 285 -5.07 2.89 -11.39
N LEU A 286 -4.97 3.27 -10.12
CA LEU A 286 -3.88 4.09 -9.60
C LEU A 286 -2.84 3.17 -8.94
N VAL A 287 -1.56 3.47 -9.15
CA VAL A 287 -0.46 2.67 -8.58
C VAL A 287 0.75 3.54 -8.25
N PHE A 288 1.39 3.29 -7.11
CA PHE A 288 2.62 3.96 -6.72
C PHE A 288 3.83 3.15 -7.21
N ASP A 289 4.52 3.64 -8.24
CA ASP A 289 5.70 3.01 -8.83
C ASP A 289 6.97 3.50 -8.11
N ASN A 290 7.49 2.70 -7.16
CA ASN A 290 8.60 3.10 -6.30
C ASN A 290 9.90 3.40 -7.05
N GLY A 291 10.19 2.69 -8.14
CA GLY A 291 11.36 2.94 -8.98
C GLY A 291 12.67 2.27 -8.53
N ALA A 292 12.67 1.45 -7.48
CA ALA A 292 13.90 0.94 -6.85
C ALA A 292 14.76 -0.03 -7.69
N ASP A 293 14.27 -0.51 -8.84
CA ASP A 293 15.03 -1.30 -9.82
C ASP A 293 14.95 -0.70 -11.23
N ARG A 294 14.61 0.59 -11.33
CA ARG A 294 14.57 1.32 -12.58
C ARG A 294 15.98 1.51 -13.13
N LEU A 295 16.17 1.26 -14.43
CA LEU A 295 17.47 1.47 -15.06
C LEU A 295 17.80 2.98 -15.13
N GLY A 296 19.02 3.34 -14.73
CA GLY A 296 19.60 4.68 -14.90
C GLY A 296 19.53 5.54 -13.64
N CYS A 297 18.34 5.74 -13.06
CA CYS A 297 18.17 6.51 -11.84
C CYS A 297 16.92 6.09 -11.05
N ASP A 298 17.03 6.10 -9.74
CA ASP A 298 15.95 5.78 -8.82
C ASP A 298 15.08 7.02 -8.58
N TYR A 299 13.78 6.89 -8.83
CA TYR A 299 12.77 7.89 -8.50
C TYR A 299 11.39 7.25 -8.55
N SER A 300 10.48 7.74 -7.69
CA SER A 300 9.12 7.24 -7.63
C SER A 300 8.19 8.05 -8.54
N ARG A 301 7.08 7.42 -8.91
CA ARG A 301 6.00 8.02 -9.69
C ARG A 301 4.65 7.54 -9.18
N VAL A 302 3.60 8.30 -9.45
CA VAL A 302 2.23 7.78 -9.37
C VAL A 302 1.73 7.63 -10.80
N LEU A 303 1.19 6.45 -11.12
CA LEU A 303 0.67 6.13 -12.44
C LEU A 303 -0.83 5.89 -12.35
N GLU A 304 -1.56 6.37 -13.34
CA GLU A 304 -2.96 6.01 -13.58
C GLU A 304 -3.01 5.26 -14.92
N ILE A 305 -3.67 4.11 -14.94
CA ILE A 305 -3.85 3.31 -16.15
C ILE A 305 -5.34 3.07 -16.40
N THR A 306 -5.74 3.30 -17.65
CA THR A 306 -7.05 2.86 -18.14
C THR A 306 -6.90 1.46 -18.70
N VAL A 307 -7.49 0.47 -18.04
CA VAL A 307 -7.38 -0.94 -18.45
C VAL A 307 -8.21 -1.19 -19.72
N PRO A 308 -7.61 -1.66 -20.83
CA PRO A 308 -8.36 -1.98 -22.04
C PRO A 308 -9.26 -3.20 -21.80
N THR A 309 -10.57 -2.99 -21.91
CA THR A 309 -11.57 -4.06 -21.79
C THR A 309 -12.28 -4.34 -23.12
N THR A 310 -12.70 -5.58 -23.27
CA THR A 310 -13.59 -6.00 -24.36
C THR A 310 -15.03 -5.56 -24.08
N ALA A 311 -15.90 -5.63 -25.09
CA ALA A 311 -17.32 -5.27 -24.94
C ALA A 311 -18.06 -6.10 -23.88
N ASN A 312 -17.54 -7.27 -23.50
CA ASN A 312 -18.10 -8.14 -22.47
C ASN A 312 -17.38 -7.99 -21.11
N GLY A 313 -16.51 -6.99 -20.95
CA GLY A 313 -15.79 -6.75 -19.70
C GLY A 313 -14.61 -7.70 -19.43
N GLY A 314 -14.23 -8.55 -20.39
CA GLY A 314 -12.99 -9.34 -20.33
C GLY A 314 -11.77 -8.55 -20.80
N TYR A 315 -10.58 -9.10 -20.59
CA TYR A 315 -9.30 -8.47 -20.97
C TYR A 315 -8.73 -9.15 -22.22
N ALA A 316 -8.24 -8.36 -23.17
CA ALA A 316 -7.70 -8.89 -24.42
C ALA A 316 -6.18 -8.70 -24.48
N LEU A 317 -5.49 -9.77 -24.86
CA LEU A 317 -4.09 -9.71 -25.24
C LEU A 317 -3.92 -8.94 -26.55
N SER A 318 -2.86 -8.16 -26.61
CA SER A 318 -2.35 -7.55 -27.83
C SER A 318 -1.77 -8.61 -28.75
N THR A 319 -1.55 -8.26 -30.02
CA THR A 319 -1.01 -9.19 -31.02
C THR A 319 0.41 -9.68 -30.73
N ASP A 320 1.14 -8.99 -29.86
CA ASP A 320 2.48 -9.37 -29.39
C ASP A 320 2.44 -10.29 -28.16
N GLY A 321 1.26 -10.67 -27.69
CA GLY A 321 1.09 -11.53 -26.51
C GLY A 321 1.13 -10.77 -25.19
N SER A 322 1.22 -9.43 -25.19
CA SER A 322 1.20 -8.61 -23.97
C SER A 322 -0.18 -8.00 -23.67
N TYR A 323 -0.44 -7.67 -22.40
CA TYR A 323 -1.63 -6.88 -22.04
C TYR A 323 -1.29 -5.39 -22.07
N GLY A 324 -2.20 -4.58 -22.64
CA GLY A 324 -2.10 -3.13 -22.62
C GLY A 324 -2.55 -2.52 -21.27
N PRO A 325 -2.45 -1.19 -21.11
CA PRO A 325 -2.04 -0.23 -22.12
C PRO A 325 -0.51 -0.17 -22.28
N ALA A 326 -0.01 0.26 -23.44
CA ALA A 326 1.44 0.38 -23.67
C ALA A 326 2.12 1.49 -22.82
N ALA A 327 1.32 2.44 -22.31
CA ALA A 327 1.77 3.52 -21.46
C ALA A 327 0.61 3.92 -20.51
N PRO A 328 0.92 4.48 -19.34
CA PRO A 328 -0.09 5.00 -18.42
C PRO A 328 -0.85 6.19 -19.02
N THR A 329 -2.12 6.33 -18.64
CA THR A 329 -3.01 7.43 -19.06
C THR A 329 -2.61 8.75 -18.38
N TRP A 330 -2.14 8.68 -17.14
CA TRP A 330 -1.56 9.81 -16.42
C TRP A 330 -0.34 9.38 -15.60
N THR A 331 0.57 10.32 -15.39
CA THR A 331 1.79 10.08 -14.61
C THR A 331 2.16 11.35 -13.85
N TYR A 332 2.36 11.21 -12.55
CA TYR A 332 3.04 12.21 -11.74
C TYR A 332 4.49 11.80 -11.48
N VAL A 333 5.39 12.76 -11.73
CA VAL A 333 6.79 12.72 -11.32
C VAL A 333 7.12 14.05 -10.68
N SER A 334 7.77 14.03 -9.52
CA SER A 334 8.24 15.28 -8.89
C SER A 334 9.26 15.99 -9.79
N PRO A 335 9.22 17.34 -9.89
CA PRO A 335 10.24 18.11 -10.60
C PRO A 335 11.66 17.84 -10.08
N GLY A 336 11.79 17.62 -8.77
CA GLY A 336 12.99 17.07 -8.14
C GLY A 336 12.82 15.56 -7.96
N LEU A 337 13.51 14.77 -8.80
CA LEU A 337 13.36 13.30 -8.83
C LEU A 337 13.61 12.64 -7.46
N THR A 338 14.54 13.19 -6.67
CA THR A 338 14.89 12.68 -5.34
C THR A 338 13.97 13.18 -4.22
N ASP A 339 13.22 14.26 -4.46
CA ASP A 339 12.35 14.90 -3.44
C ASP A 339 11.02 14.15 -3.25
N PHE A 340 10.80 13.13 -4.07
CA PHE A 340 9.65 12.25 -4.09
C PHE A 340 10.09 10.82 -4.39
N TYR A 341 11.12 10.35 -3.69
CA TYR A 341 11.60 8.99 -3.82
C TYR A 341 11.35 8.21 -2.54
N SER A 342 10.68 7.07 -2.67
CA SER A 342 10.57 6.04 -1.66
C SER A 342 10.77 4.67 -2.31
N ALA A 343 11.73 3.91 -1.79
CA ALA A 343 12.17 2.66 -2.41
C ALA A 343 11.22 1.47 -2.13
N ARG A 344 10.32 1.63 -1.15
CA ARG A 344 9.38 0.63 -0.64
C ARG A 344 8.12 1.29 -0.07
N MET A 345 7.08 0.51 0.23
CA MET A 345 5.78 1.00 0.71
C MET A 345 5.23 2.08 -0.23
N SER A 346 4.54 3.08 0.33
CA SER A 346 3.95 4.21 -0.38
C SER A 346 2.60 3.86 -0.98
N GLY A 347 1.84 4.91 -1.26
CA GLY A 347 0.51 4.76 -1.82
C GLY A 347 -0.02 6.04 -2.41
N ALA A 348 -1.14 5.94 -3.10
CA ALA A 348 -1.79 7.09 -3.71
C ALA A 348 -3.31 6.94 -3.73
N GLN A 349 -4.01 8.05 -3.56
CA GLN A 349 -5.47 8.12 -3.60
C GLN A 349 -5.89 9.33 -4.44
N ARG A 350 -6.76 9.09 -5.42
CA ARG A 350 -7.42 10.16 -6.19
C ARG A 350 -8.48 10.83 -5.32
N LEU A 351 -8.59 12.15 -5.39
CA LEU A 351 -9.53 12.95 -4.59
C LEU A 351 -10.66 13.53 -5.46
N PRO A 352 -11.83 13.88 -4.88
CA PRO A 352 -12.97 14.46 -5.61
C PRO A 352 -12.66 15.73 -6.42
N ASN A 353 -11.70 16.55 -6.01
CA ASN A 353 -11.28 17.75 -6.73
C ASN A 353 -10.35 17.46 -7.93
N GLY A 354 -10.00 16.20 -8.17
CA GLY A 354 -9.06 15.76 -9.20
C GLY A 354 -7.59 15.79 -8.77
N ASN A 355 -7.30 16.18 -7.53
CA ASN A 355 -5.97 16.07 -6.98
C ASN A 355 -5.68 14.61 -6.58
N THR A 356 -4.41 14.30 -6.35
CA THR A 356 -3.97 12.99 -5.85
C THR A 356 -3.21 13.20 -4.55
N LEU A 357 -3.65 12.54 -3.48
CA LEU A 357 -2.89 12.42 -2.23
C LEU A 357 -1.92 11.26 -2.40
N ALA A 358 -0.63 11.50 -2.20
CA ALA A 358 0.40 10.48 -2.25
C ALA A 358 1.16 10.39 -0.93
N THR A 359 1.46 9.16 -0.52
CA THR A 359 2.24 8.85 0.68
C THR A 359 3.62 8.39 0.25
N LEU A 360 4.69 9.05 0.70
CA LEU A 360 6.06 8.55 0.59
C LEU A 360 6.34 7.75 1.85
N GLY A 361 6.30 6.43 1.71
CA GLY A 361 6.23 5.56 2.87
C GLY A 361 7.50 5.54 3.72
N ASP A 362 8.69 5.64 3.11
CA ASP A 362 9.96 5.65 3.84
C ASP A 362 10.12 6.84 4.79
N SER A 363 9.62 8.02 4.41
CA SER A 363 9.71 9.22 5.24
C SER A 363 8.46 9.48 6.07
N GLY A 364 7.32 8.88 5.72
CA GLY A 364 6.01 9.24 6.27
C GLY A 364 5.52 10.61 5.77
N THR A 365 6.03 11.08 4.62
CA THR A 365 5.59 12.34 4.01
C THR A 365 4.32 12.11 3.20
N LEU A 366 3.30 12.93 3.42
CA LEU A 366 2.10 13.00 2.61
C LEU A 366 2.16 14.24 1.71
N ARG A 367 1.74 14.10 0.47
CA ARG A 367 1.74 15.19 -0.51
C ARG A 367 0.48 15.16 -1.37
N GLU A 368 -0.22 16.28 -1.45
CA GLU A 368 -1.32 16.45 -2.40
C GLU A 368 -0.84 17.21 -3.63
N VAL A 369 -1.10 16.63 -4.80
CA VAL A 369 -0.71 17.19 -6.09
C VAL A 369 -1.91 17.37 -7.00
N THR A 370 -1.94 18.46 -7.76
CA THR A 370 -2.95 18.64 -8.81
C THR A 370 -2.71 17.68 -9.97
N ALA A 371 -3.70 17.50 -10.85
CA ALA A 371 -3.51 16.69 -12.06
C ALA A 371 -2.39 17.22 -12.97
N GLU A 372 -2.09 18.52 -12.91
CA GLU A 372 -0.96 19.16 -13.62
C GLU A 372 0.39 18.98 -12.90
N GLY A 373 0.40 18.35 -11.72
CA GLY A 373 1.61 18.04 -10.95
C GLY A 373 2.08 19.14 -9.99
N ALA A 374 1.27 20.17 -9.75
CA ALA A 374 1.60 21.19 -8.76
C ALA A 374 1.33 20.67 -7.33
N THR A 375 2.29 20.82 -6.42
CA THR A 375 2.08 20.50 -5.00
C THR A 375 1.24 21.60 -4.34
N VAL A 376 0.11 21.22 -3.75
CA VAL A 376 -0.80 22.15 -3.06
C VAL A 376 -0.81 21.95 -1.54
N TRP A 377 -0.33 20.81 -1.06
CA TRP A 377 -0.21 20.51 0.35
C TRP A 377 0.87 19.45 0.59
N THR A 378 1.57 19.59 1.72
CA THR A 378 2.53 18.61 2.22
C THR A 378 2.36 18.51 3.72
N TRP A 379 2.48 17.31 4.24
CA TRP A 379 2.58 17.02 5.66
C TRP A 379 3.66 15.96 5.86
N ASP A 380 4.39 16.05 6.95
CA ASP A 380 5.42 15.08 7.31
C ASP A 380 5.03 14.46 8.65
N ALA A 381 5.13 13.14 8.75
CA ALA A 381 4.98 12.45 10.02
C ALA A 381 6.05 12.95 10.99
N GLU A 382 5.66 13.85 11.89
CA GLU A 382 6.57 14.32 12.94
C GLU A 382 6.91 13.17 13.88
N LEU A 383 8.17 13.14 14.34
CA LEU A 383 8.65 12.28 15.43
C LEU A 383 7.83 12.43 16.72
N SER A 384 7.07 13.53 16.87
CA SER A 384 6.21 13.82 18.02
C SER A 384 4.97 12.92 18.10
N LEU A 385 4.59 12.26 16.99
CA LEU A 385 3.51 11.27 16.96
C LEU A 385 3.95 9.87 17.41
N LEU A 386 5.22 9.65 17.79
CA LEU A 386 5.71 8.35 18.26
C LEU A 386 5.92 8.38 19.78
N GLU A 387 5.19 7.54 20.53
CA GLU A 387 5.36 7.41 21.98
C GLU A 387 6.81 7.00 22.32
N GLY A 388 7.56 7.86 23.01
CA GLY A 388 8.92 7.53 23.46
C GLY A 388 10.00 7.49 22.37
N GLY A 389 9.71 8.00 21.16
CA GLY A 389 10.67 8.03 20.07
C GLY A 389 11.91 8.88 20.37
N ALA A 390 13.10 8.29 20.29
CA ALA A 390 14.33 9.06 20.21
C ALA A 390 14.36 9.83 18.87
N PRO A 391 15.00 11.02 18.78
CA PRO A 391 15.22 11.69 17.51
C PRO A 391 15.91 10.74 16.50
N GLY A 392 15.28 10.49 15.34
CA GLY A 392 15.76 9.54 14.33
C GLY A 392 15.16 8.12 14.38
N THR A 393 14.02 7.94 15.08
CA THR A 393 13.17 6.75 14.98
C THR A 393 12.39 6.72 13.66
N GLU A 394 11.98 5.53 13.22
CA GLU A 394 11.35 5.30 11.91
C GLU A 394 9.94 5.93 11.84
N THR A 395 9.77 6.96 11.00
CA THR A 395 8.50 7.67 10.76
C THR A 395 7.69 7.05 9.63
N SER A 396 8.04 5.83 9.20
CA SER A 396 7.47 5.23 8.01
C SER A 396 5.98 4.98 8.17
N VAL A 397 5.24 5.27 7.11
CA VAL A 397 3.79 5.05 6.99
C VAL A 397 3.60 4.19 5.75
N PHE A 398 2.84 3.10 5.82
CA PHE A 398 2.69 2.21 4.67
C PHE A 398 2.03 2.94 3.49
N TYR A 399 0.79 3.37 3.70
CA TYR A 399 0.09 4.41 2.96
C TYR A 399 -0.89 5.10 3.90
N ALA A 400 -1.43 6.25 3.48
CA ALA A 400 -2.47 6.97 4.20
C ALA A 400 -3.75 7.05 3.36
N THR A 401 -4.90 7.10 4.04
CA THR A 401 -6.21 7.19 3.38
C THR A 401 -6.93 8.45 3.84
N TRP A 402 -7.38 9.26 2.89
CA TRP A 402 -8.24 10.41 3.12
C TRP A 402 -9.72 10.02 3.11
N TYR A 403 -10.47 10.62 4.02
CA TYR A 403 -11.91 10.49 4.20
C TYR A 403 -12.57 11.87 4.16
N PRO A 404 -13.71 12.03 3.46
CA PRO A 404 -14.43 13.30 3.42
C PRO A 404 -15.04 13.65 4.79
N GLU A 405 -15.31 14.93 5.04
CA GLU A 405 -15.90 15.40 6.32
C GLU A 405 -17.26 14.76 6.61
N ASP A 406 -18.01 14.41 5.57
CA ASP A 406 -19.32 13.76 5.66
C ASP A 406 -19.25 12.23 5.56
N TYR A 407 -18.06 11.64 5.67
CA TYR A 407 -17.89 10.19 5.75
C TYR A 407 -18.78 9.60 6.85
N ALA A 408 -19.51 8.53 6.54
CA ALA A 408 -20.53 7.96 7.42
C ALA A 408 -19.99 7.60 8.81
N GLY A 409 -18.74 7.10 8.88
CA GLY A 409 -18.09 6.73 10.14
C GLY A 409 -17.86 7.90 11.11
N PHE A 410 -17.94 9.14 10.63
CA PHE A 410 -17.81 10.36 11.43
C PHE A 410 -19.14 10.87 12.00
N ALA A 411 -20.27 10.26 11.63
CA ALA A 411 -21.59 10.72 12.06
C ALA A 411 -21.71 10.71 13.60
N GLY A 412 -21.96 11.89 14.17
CA GLY A 412 -22.12 12.08 15.62
C GLY A 412 -20.82 12.02 16.43
N LYS A 413 -19.65 12.00 15.76
CA LYS A 413 -18.34 12.01 16.41
C LYS A 413 -17.85 13.45 16.64
N GLY A 414 -17.15 13.67 17.75
CA GLY A 414 -16.54 14.95 18.07
C GLY A 414 -15.15 15.07 17.44
N LEU A 415 -15.06 15.56 16.21
CA LEU A 415 -13.80 15.72 15.48
C LEU A 415 -13.12 17.06 15.83
N VAL A 416 -12.72 17.18 17.09
CA VAL A 416 -11.95 18.31 17.60
C VAL A 416 -10.55 17.84 17.97
N ALA A 417 -9.53 18.68 17.76
CA ALA A 417 -8.16 18.33 18.09
C ALA A 417 -8.06 17.84 19.55
N GLU A 418 -7.60 16.61 19.76
CA GLU A 418 -7.52 15.95 21.08
C GLU A 418 -6.51 16.65 21.99
N ASP A 419 -5.39 17.08 21.40
CA ASP A 419 -4.40 17.94 22.02
C ASP A 419 -3.73 18.79 20.93
N PRO A 420 -3.83 20.13 20.97
CA PRO A 420 -3.11 20.97 20.03
C PRO A 420 -1.58 20.76 20.10
N PHE A 421 -1.00 20.21 21.17
CA PHE A 421 0.45 19.95 21.24
C PHE A 421 0.87 18.58 20.67
N LEU A 422 -0.06 17.64 20.48
CA LEU A 422 0.13 16.45 19.63
C LEU A 422 -0.08 16.87 18.17
N GLY A 423 0.98 17.42 17.57
CA GLY A 423 1.02 17.81 16.15
C GLY A 423 1.20 19.30 15.83
N ALA A 424 1.05 20.26 16.77
CA ALA A 424 1.20 21.69 16.45
C ALA A 424 2.62 22.29 16.59
N LEU A 425 3.69 21.51 16.53
CA LEU A 425 5.02 22.12 16.29
C LEU A 425 5.20 22.54 14.81
N ALA A 426 4.32 22.10 13.91
CA ALA A 426 4.28 22.54 12.52
C ALA A 426 3.48 23.85 12.31
N ARG A 427 3.92 24.99 12.87
CA ARG A 427 3.59 26.33 12.32
C ARG A 427 4.41 27.54 12.82
N TYR A 428 5.67 27.35 13.21
CA TYR A 428 6.63 28.47 13.37
C TYR A 428 7.92 28.30 12.56
N ALA A 429 7.85 27.71 11.36
CA ALA A 429 9.05 27.58 10.53
C ALA A 429 8.84 27.66 9.01
N THR A 430 7.74 28.23 8.49
CA THR A 430 7.61 28.50 7.04
C THR A 430 6.66 29.67 6.75
N VAL A 431 6.84 30.78 7.47
CA VAL A 431 6.58 32.12 6.92
C VAL A 431 7.83 32.92 7.21
N THR A 432 8.51 33.33 6.14
CA THR A 432 9.69 34.21 6.07
C THR A 432 10.06 34.93 7.38
N LEU A 433 11.12 34.44 8.02
CA LEU A 433 11.80 35.02 9.18
C LEU A 433 12.53 36.36 8.86
N GLY A 434 12.03 37.11 7.88
CA GLY A 434 12.63 38.34 7.35
C GLY A 434 11.93 39.63 7.75
N GLU A 435 10.68 39.59 8.24
CA GLU A 435 9.88 40.81 8.42
C GLU A 435 9.59 41.18 9.89
N THR A 436 9.77 40.28 10.85
CA THR A 436 9.40 40.53 12.26
C THR A 436 10.54 41.05 13.15
N LEU A 437 11.79 41.05 12.67
CA LEU A 437 12.95 41.60 13.42
C LEU A 437 13.25 43.08 13.11
N GLY A 438 12.37 43.77 12.37
CA GLY A 438 12.55 45.17 11.96
C GLY A 438 11.89 46.24 12.83
N GLN A 439 11.04 45.89 13.82
CA GLN A 439 10.20 46.87 14.51
C GLN A 439 10.38 46.99 16.03
N SER A 440 11.47 46.48 16.60
CA SER A 440 11.82 46.75 18.01
C SER A 440 13.17 47.47 18.15
N ARG A 441 13.32 48.61 17.46
CA ARG A 441 14.34 49.62 17.79
C ARG A 441 13.77 51.02 17.68
N ALA A 442 13.00 51.42 18.68
CA ALA A 442 12.89 52.83 19.06
C ALA A 442 12.38 52.95 20.50
N ILE A 443 12.97 53.90 21.23
CA ILE A 443 12.49 54.50 22.49
C ILE A 443 12.87 53.76 23.79
N MET A 444 14.06 54.04 24.33
CA MET A 444 14.17 55.01 25.44
C MET A 444 15.63 55.42 25.67
N THR A 445 15.88 56.68 25.34
CA THR A 445 16.99 57.50 25.80
C THR A 445 16.85 57.81 27.29
N ALA A 446 17.89 57.56 28.09
CA ALA A 446 18.43 58.52 29.08
C ALA A 446 19.65 57.92 29.80
N SER A 447 20.78 58.63 29.71
CA SER A 447 21.92 58.54 30.64
C SER A 447 21.59 59.34 31.93
N PRO A 448 22.24 59.12 33.08
CA PRO A 448 23.58 59.70 33.26
C PRO A 448 24.58 58.92 34.15
N ALA A 449 25.85 59.21 33.88
CA ALA A 449 26.95 59.46 34.83
C ALA A 449 27.53 58.34 35.74
N SER A 450 28.82 58.08 35.47
CA SER A 450 29.97 57.95 36.39
C SER A 450 29.90 56.99 37.58
N LEU A 451 30.87 56.08 37.64
CA LEU A 451 32.03 56.22 38.55
C LEU A 451 33.09 55.16 38.24
N ALA A 452 34.33 55.63 38.08
CA ALA A 452 35.54 54.83 37.99
C ALA A 452 35.84 54.11 39.31
N PHE A 453 36.55 52.98 39.27
CA PHE A 453 37.77 52.74 40.05
C PHE A 453 38.42 51.41 39.60
N SER A 454 39.63 51.51 39.05
CA SER A 454 40.68 50.48 39.08
C SER A 454 41.41 50.57 40.44
N PRO A 455 42.46 49.80 40.79
CA PRO A 455 43.10 48.67 40.10
C PRO A 455 43.47 47.49 41.04
N ALA A 456 43.85 46.36 40.43
CA ALA A 456 45.16 45.70 40.59
C ALA A 456 45.30 44.61 39.53
#